data_AF-K8A246-F1
#
_entry.id   AF-K8A246-F1
#
_cell.length_a   1.000
_cell.length_b   1.000
_cell.length_c   1.000
_cell.angle_alpha   90.00
_cell.angle_beta   90.00
_cell.angle_gamma   90.00
#
_symmetry.space_group_name_H-M   'P 1'
#
loop_
_entity.id
_entity.type
_entity.pdbx_description
1 polymer ?
#
loop_
_entity_poly.entity_id
_entity_poly.type
_entity_poly.pdbx_seq_one_letter_code
_entity_poly.pdbx_strand_id
1 'polypeptide(L)'
;MLKIVRAGMHATLQDGGRFGLRQYGVSQCGALDGPSLQIANLLVGNDPNAAALEITLGQCTVEFTEDHWFALTGAGCDATLDGRAVWTGWRLLARAGQCLTLKLPRRGMRSYLALAGGFDVPEVMGSRSTDVKVGVGGFEGRLLCDGDVLPVNPSPRHFREARGVKQLLWGNRIRALPGPEYHEFSHAAKEAFWRTPWQLSPQSNRMGYRLHGHVLERTTERDLLSHGLLPGVVQVPPGGQPIVLMNDAQTTGGYPRIACVIDADRYNLAQLRLGEPIHFVQCSIEEALQARAERRVTLNNWHGGLTMKIDLNADLGEGCSNDALLMPLISSANIACGFHAGDAVTMRESVRLALAHGVAIGAHPGFADRENFGRTAMHLPPETIYAQTLYQIGALAAIAHAEGARLAHVKPHGMLYNQAAKDAALADAIARAVKDLDPTLLLVGLAGSALIAAGERLGLSTREEVFADRGYLADGSLVPRSQPGAMIEDDDEAVSRTLSMVLEGRVRSRDGAWATVNAQTVCLHGDGAHALAFARRLREAFDARQIQVCA
;
A
#
# COMPACT_ATOMS: atom_id res chain seq x y z
N MET A 1 -8.55 -23.70 -7.03
CA MET A 1 -8.87 -24.13 -5.64
C MET A 1 -7.58 -24.59 -4.95
N LEU A 2 -7.59 -24.76 -3.62
CA LEU A 2 -6.44 -25.26 -2.85
C LEU A 2 -6.82 -26.51 -2.07
N LYS A 3 -6.17 -27.64 -2.34
CA LYS A 3 -6.40 -28.90 -1.63
C LYS A 3 -5.38 -29.10 -0.52
N ILE A 4 -5.84 -29.47 0.66
CA ILE A 4 -5.00 -29.77 1.82
C ILE A 4 -4.59 -31.24 1.74
N VAL A 5 -3.34 -31.50 1.39
CA VAL A 5 -2.78 -32.87 1.40
C VAL A 5 -2.43 -33.27 2.83
N ARG A 6 -1.86 -32.34 3.60
CA ARG A 6 -1.55 -32.50 5.01
C ARG A 6 -1.79 -31.18 5.73
N ALA A 7 -2.68 -31.14 6.72
CA ALA A 7 -3.03 -29.90 7.43
C ALA A 7 -1.99 -29.48 8.48
N GLY A 8 -1.20 -30.43 8.98
CA GLY A 8 -0.27 -30.19 10.09
C GLY A 8 -0.96 -30.23 11.45
N MET A 9 -0.36 -29.58 12.46
CA MET A 9 -0.88 -29.64 13.84
C MET A 9 -2.09 -28.74 14.06
N HIS A 10 -2.05 -27.51 13.53
CA HIS A 10 -3.10 -26.52 13.72
C HIS A 10 -3.08 -25.53 12.56
N ALA A 11 -4.04 -25.68 11.65
CA ALA A 11 -4.21 -24.83 10.49
C ALA A 11 -5.66 -24.32 10.42
N THR A 12 -5.84 -23.01 10.26
CA THR A 12 -7.16 -22.35 10.22
C THR A 12 -7.14 -21.18 9.25
N LEU A 13 -8.28 -20.90 8.61
CA LEU A 13 -8.46 -19.63 7.90
C LEU A 13 -8.61 -18.49 8.92
N GLN A 14 -7.78 -17.46 8.76
CA GLN A 14 -7.78 -16.26 9.61
C GLN A 14 -7.78 -15.04 8.70
N ASP A 15 -8.46 -13.99 9.12
CA ASP A 15 -8.50 -12.69 8.44
C ASP A 15 -8.09 -11.58 9.42
N GLY A 16 -8.44 -10.32 9.14
CA GLY A 16 -8.17 -9.21 10.06
C GLY A 16 -8.84 -9.33 11.43
N GLY A 17 -9.93 -10.10 11.53
CA GLY A 17 -10.68 -10.35 12.75
C GLY A 17 -12.13 -9.86 12.70
N ARG A 18 -12.87 -10.21 13.74
CA ARG A 18 -14.29 -9.94 13.95
C ARG A 18 -14.47 -8.81 14.95
N PHE A 19 -14.70 -7.61 14.44
CA PHE A 19 -14.76 -6.38 15.24
C PHE A 19 -16.19 -5.96 15.59
N GLY A 20 -16.35 -5.10 16.60
CA GLY A 20 -17.65 -4.53 17.00
C GLY A 20 -18.54 -5.41 17.88
N LEU A 21 -18.15 -6.66 18.15
CA LEU A 21 -19.02 -7.65 18.82
C LEU A 21 -18.58 -8.07 20.22
N ARG A 22 -17.47 -7.51 20.74
CA ARG A 22 -16.93 -7.86 22.07
C ARG A 22 -17.93 -7.67 23.20
N GLN A 23 -18.82 -6.68 23.09
CA GLN A 23 -19.89 -6.42 24.06
C GLN A 23 -20.91 -7.58 24.17
N TYR A 24 -21.00 -8.43 23.14
CA TYR A 24 -21.89 -9.59 23.09
C TYR A 24 -21.18 -10.91 23.45
N GLY A 25 -19.97 -10.85 23.98
CA GLY A 25 -19.21 -12.05 24.34
C GLY A 25 -18.45 -12.71 23.18
N VAL A 26 -18.44 -12.10 22.00
CA VAL A 26 -17.77 -12.65 20.81
C VAL A 26 -16.30 -12.21 20.78
N SER A 27 -15.39 -13.19 20.75
CA SER A 27 -13.96 -12.97 20.59
C SER A 27 -13.62 -12.42 19.21
N GLN A 28 -12.57 -11.58 19.13
CA GLN A 28 -12.21 -10.97 17.86
C GLN A 28 -11.54 -11.94 16.87
N CYS A 29 -10.86 -12.98 17.35
CA CYS A 29 -10.09 -13.90 16.50
C CYS A 29 -9.13 -13.15 15.53
N GLY A 30 -8.92 -13.67 14.32
CA GLY A 30 -7.97 -13.10 13.36
C GLY A 30 -6.56 -13.61 13.57
N ALA A 31 -5.68 -13.26 12.63
CA ALA A 31 -4.28 -13.65 12.69
C ALA A 31 -3.60 -13.15 13.97
N LEU A 32 -2.85 -14.03 14.64
CA LEU A 32 -2.06 -13.62 15.81
C LEU A 32 -0.87 -12.74 15.40
N ASP A 33 -0.25 -13.05 14.26
CA ASP A 33 0.71 -12.19 13.59
C ASP A 33 0.01 -11.47 12.43
N GLY A 34 -0.80 -10.46 12.78
CA GLY A 34 -1.47 -9.59 11.81
C GLY A 34 -0.53 -9.00 10.75
N PRO A 35 0.68 -8.51 11.11
CA PRO A 35 1.70 -8.11 10.15
C PRO A 35 2.00 -9.12 9.05
N SER A 36 2.28 -10.37 9.42
CA SER A 36 2.61 -11.41 8.45
C SER A 36 1.43 -11.71 7.53
N LEU A 37 0.20 -11.77 8.05
CA LEU A 37 -1.01 -11.92 7.23
C LEU A 37 -1.16 -10.76 6.23
N GLN A 38 -1.00 -9.53 6.68
CA GLN A 38 -1.12 -8.33 5.84
C GLN A 38 -0.08 -8.33 4.72
N ILE A 39 1.18 -8.67 5.02
CA ILE A 39 2.23 -8.79 4.00
C ILE A 39 1.88 -9.86 2.96
N ALA A 40 1.40 -11.03 3.40
CA ALA A 40 1.06 -12.12 2.49
C ALA A 40 -0.04 -11.70 1.52
N ASN A 41 -1.11 -11.07 2.03
CA ASN A 41 -2.20 -10.56 1.22
C ASN A 41 -1.76 -9.44 0.25
N LEU A 42 -0.97 -8.48 0.74
CA LEU A 42 -0.43 -7.40 -0.09
C LEU A 42 0.42 -7.92 -1.25
N LEU A 43 1.26 -8.92 -0.99
CA LEU A 43 2.12 -9.52 -2.01
C LEU A 43 1.30 -10.12 -3.16
N VAL A 44 0.17 -10.75 -2.86
CA VAL A 44 -0.74 -11.34 -3.86
C VAL A 44 -1.87 -10.39 -4.29
N GLY A 45 -1.80 -9.12 -3.87
CA GLY A 45 -2.69 -8.03 -4.28
C GLY A 45 -4.10 -8.06 -3.69
N ASN A 46 -4.33 -8.82 -2.62
CA ASN A 46 -5.59 -8.82 -1.90
C ASN A 46 -5.71 -7.59 -0.98
N ASP A 47 -6.92 -7.36 -0.43
CA ASP A 47 -7.08 -6.52 0.75
C ASP A 47 -6.16 -7.03 1.89
N PRO A 48 -5.45 -6.16 2.63
CA PRO A 48 -4.52 -6.59 3.68
C PRO A 48 -5.16 -7.49 4.74
N ASN A 49 -6.45 -7.34 5.00
CA ASN A 49 -7.19 -8.11 6.00
C ASN A 49 -7.95 -9.30 5.41
N ALA A 50 -7.76 -9.63 4.13
CA ALA A 50 -8.40 -10.80 3.51
C ALA A 50 -8.02 -12.12 4.22
N ALA A 51 -8.87 -13.13 4.08
CA ALA A 51 -8.62 -14.43 4.67
C ALA A 51 -7.37 -15.08 4.07
N ALA A 52 -6.50 -15.58 4.94
CA ALA A 52 -5.32 -16.36 4.61
C ALA A 52 -5.21 -17.56 5.57
N LEU A 53 -4.45 -18.57 5.18
CA LEU A 53 -4.24 -19.75 6.01
C LEU A 53 -3.18 -19.45 7.08
N GLU A 54 -3.54 -19.49 8.36
CA GLU A 54 -2.59 -19.49 9.48
C GLU A 54 -2.17 -20.92 9.81
N ILE A 55 -0.87 -21.20 9.82
CA ILE A 55 -0.27 -22.53 9.98
C ILE A 55 0.67 -22.51 11.19
N THR A 56 0.40 -23.33 12.19
CA THR A 56 1.26 -23.44 13.39
C THR A 56 2.27 -24.59 13.22
N LEU A 57 3.56 -24.28 13.39
CA LEU A 57 4.70 -25.21 13.29
C LEU A 57 4.86 -25.90 11.92
N GLY A 58 4.38 -25.26 10.85
CA GLY A 58 4.50 -25.78 9.49
C GLY A 58 3.92 -27.18 9.36
N GLN A 59 4.70 -28.12 8.79
CA GLN A 59 4.29 -29.51 8.56
C GLN A 59 2.97 -29.62 7.78
N CYS A 60 2.77 -28.68 6.86
CA CYS A 60 1.59 -28.54 6.04
C CYS A 60 1.96 -28.76 4.58
N THR A 61 1.12 -29.48 3.85
CA THR A 61 1.28 -29.74 2.42
C THR A 61 -0.02 -29.42 1.72
N VAL A 62 0.06 -28.57 0.70
CA VAL A 62 -1.09 -28.16 -0.10
C VAL A 62 -0.81 -28.38 -1.57
N GLU A 63 -1.83 -28.79 -2.30
CA GLU A 63 -1.82 -29.00 -3.75
C GLU A 63 -2.64 -27.89 -4.41
N PHE A 64 -2.06 -27.20 -5.40
CA PHE A 64 -2.77 -26.20 -6.18
C PHE A 64 -3.51 -26.89 -7.32
N THR A 65 -4.83 -26.82 -7.35
CA THR A 65 -5.61 -27.48 -8.42
C THR A 65 -5.63 -26.67 -9.72
N GLU A 66 -5.22 -25.40 -9.65
CA GLU A 66 -5.19 -24.42 -10.73
C GLU A 66 -3.94 -23.54 -10.57
N ASP A 67 -3.60 -22.78 -11.61
CA ASP A 67 -2.51 -21.81 -11.53
C ASP A 67 -2.85 -20.69 -10.54
N HIS A 68 -1.99 -20.48 -9.54
CA HIS A 68 -2.19 -19.47 -8.51
C HIS A 68 -0.90 -18.70 -8.22
N TRP A 69 -1.03 -17.37 -8.10
CA TRP A 69 -0.04 -16.57 -7.40
C TRP A 69 -0.27 -16.70 -5.89
N PHE A 70 0.78 -17.01 -5.15
CA PHE A 70 0.73 -17.19 -3.70
C PHE A 70 1.86 -16.44 -3.00
N ALA A 71 1.73 -16.24 -1.69
CA ALA A 71 2.80 -15.73 -0.85
C ALA A 71 2.83 -16.47 0.48
N LEU A 72 4.05 -16.73 0.96
CA LEU A 72 4.31 -17.23 2.32
C LEU A 72 4.95 -16.14 3.16
N THR A 73 4.51 -15.98 4.41
CA THR A 73 5.10 -15.06 5.39
C THR A 73 5.10 -15.67 6.79
N GLY A 74 5.61 -14.94 7.78
CA GLY A 74 5.77 -15.46 9.14
C GLY A 74 6.96 -16.42 9.22
N ALA A 75 6.87 -17.41 10.10
CA ALA A 75 7.95 -18.37 10.35
C ALA A 75 8.40 -19.06 9.05
N GLY A 76 9.72 -19.07 8.82
CA GLY A 76 10.33 -19.77 7.69
C GLY A 76 10.36 -21.28 7.93
N CYS A 77 9.67 -22.03 7.06
CA CYS A 77 9.46 -23.48 7.17
C CYS A 77 10.28 -24.30 6.15
N ASP A 78 11.41 -23.79 5.66
CA ASP A 78 12.21 -24.43 4.60
C ASP A 78 11.32 -24.97 3.46
N ALA A 79 10.40 -24.11 3.00
CA ALA A 79 9.30 -24.50 2.14
C ALA A 79 9.79 -24.89 0.74
N THR A 80 9.11 -25.85 0.12
CA THR A 80 9.42 -26.30 -1.24
C THR A 80 8.17 -26.39 -2.10
N LEU A 81 8.25 -25.95 -3.35
CA LEU A 81 7.25 -26.19 -4.40
C LEU A 81 7.80 -27.27 -5.34
N ASP A 82 7.21 -28.47 -5.31
CA ASP A 82 7.72 -29.68 -6.00
C ASP A 82 9.23 -29.92 -5.78
N GLY A 83 9.66 -29.82 -4.52
CA GLY A 83 11.06 -30.00 -4.12
C GLY A 83 11.98 -28.81 -4.40
N ARG A 84 11.55 -27.77 -5.12
CA ARG A 84 12.32 -26.53 -5.30
C ARG A 84 12.10 -25.59 -4.13
N ALA A 85 13.17 -25.12 -3.51
CA ALA A 85 13.09 -24.22 -2.36
C ALA A 85 12.40 -22.89 -2.73
N VAL A 86 11.50 -22.45 -1.86
CA VAL A 86 10.82 -21.15 -1.94
C VAL A 86 10.93 -20.41 -0.61
N TRP A 87 10.96 -19.09 -0.66
CA TRP A 87 11.24 -18.25 0.51
C TRP A 87 10.04 -17.39 0.91
N THR A 88 9.98 -17.05 2.19
CA THR A 88 8.95 -16.16 2.73
C THR A 88 9.17 -14.71 2.28
N GLY A 89 8.10 -13.92 2.23
CA GLY A 89 8.13 -12.51 1.82
C GLY A 89 8.15 -12.30 0.31
N TRP A 90 7.80 -13.30 -0.48
CA TRP A 90 7.73 -13.24 -1.94
C TRP A 90 6.36 -13.61 -2.47
N ARG A 91 5.91 -12.89 -3.51
CA ARG A 91 4.86 -13.35 -4.41
C ARG A 91 5.49 -14.33 -5.41
N LEU A 92 4.95 -15.54 -5.47
CA LEU A 92 5.44 -16.65 -6.28
C LEU A 92 4.29 -17.28 -7.08
N LEU A 93 4.61 -17.91 -8.21
CA LEU A 93 3.65 -18.59 -9.05
C LEU A 93 3.72 -20.10 -8.80
N ALA A 94 2.58 -20.72 -8.50
CA ALA A 94 2.39 -22.16 -8.53
C ALA A 94 1.51 -22.53 -9.73
N ARG A 95 1.87 -23.60 -10.41
CA ARG A 95 1.08 -24.19 -11.50
C ARG A 95 0.11 -25.23 -10.97
N ALA A 96 -0.94 -25.49 -11.73
CA ALA A 96 -1.87 -26.59 -11.45
C ALA A 96 -1.12 -27.92 -11.27
N GLY A 97 -1.48 -28.68 -10.23
CA GLY A 97 -0.88 -29.94 -9.83
C GLY A 97 0.37 -29.83 -8.95
N GLN A 98 0.95 -28.64 -8.79
CA GLN A 98 2.14 -28.47 -7.95
C GLN A 98 1.79 -28.56 -6.46
N CYS A 99 2.74 -29.07 -5.67
CA CYS A 99 2.59 -29.23 -4.23
C CYS A 99 3.56 -28.33 -3.46
N LEU A 100 3.02 -27.46 -2.62
CA LEU A 100 3.77 -26.66 -1.66
C LEU A 100 3.85 -27.39 -0.32
N THR A 101 5.06 -27.66 0.13
CA THR A 101 5.35 -28.36 1.39
C THR A 101 6.10 -27.43 2.34
N LEU A 102 5.54 -27.23 3.53
CA LEU A 102 6.16 -26.52 4.65
C LEU A 102 6.68 -27.57 5.66
N LYS A 103 7.95 -27.48 6.02
CA LYS A 103 8.56 -28.31 7.06
C LYS A 103 8.39 -27.67 8.44
N LEU A 104 8.89 -28.34 9.47
CA LEU A 104 8.99 -27.76 10.80
C LEU A 104 9.95 -26.55 10.74
N PRO A 105 9.54 -25.35 11.18
CA PRO A 105 10.40 -24.19 11.15
C PRO A 105 11.57 -24.37 12.13
N ARG A 106 12.68 -23.64 11.91
CA ARG A 106 13.80 -23.57 12.89
C ARG A 106 13.62 -22.45 13.91
N ARG A 107 12.98 -21.35 13.52
CA ARG A 107 12.64 -20.18 14.35
C ARG A 107 11.22 -19.75 14.05
N GLY A 108 10.58 -19.07 14.99
CA GLY A 108 9.17 -18.70 14.85
C GLY A 108 8.22 -19.87 15.09
N MET A 109 6.92 -19.56 15.07
CA MET A 109 5.85 -20.52 15.37
C MET A 109 4.76 -20.55 14.30
N ARG A 110 4.40 -19.42 13.70
CA ARG A 110 3.24 -19.32 12.80
C ARG A 110 3.64 -18.80 11.43
N SER A 111 3.19 -19.49 10.39
CA SER A 111 3.35 -19.09 8.99
C SER A 111 1.98 -18.75 8.39
N TYR A 112 1.97 -17.89 7.38
CA TYR A 112 0.75 -17.50 6.68
C TYR A 112 0.88 -17.78 5.19
N LEU A 113 -0.15 -18.38 4.61
CA LEU A 113 -0.26 -18.62 3.17
C LEU A 113 -1.46 -17.86 2.61
N ALA A 114 -1.20 -16.90 1.73
CA ALA A 114 -2.22 -16.17 0.99
C ALA A 114 -2.17 -16.54 -0.49
N LEU A 115 -3.34 -16.58 -1.12
CA LEU A 115 -3.52 -16.79 -2.57
C LEU A 115 -4.14 -15.54 -3.19
N ALA A 116 -3.73 -15.20 -4.41
CA ALA A 116 -4.34 -14.13 -5.16
C ALA A 116 -5.84 -14.40 -5.36
N GLY A 117 -6.68 -13.39 -5.05
CA GLY A 117 -8.14 -13.52 -4.98
C GLY A 117 -8.66 -13.78 -3.55
N GLY A 118 -7.87 -14.44 -2.69
CA GLY A 118 -8.28 -14.80 -1.34
C GLY A 118 -9.24 -16.01 -1.29
N PHE A 119 -9.45 -16.56 -0.10
CA PHE A 119 -10.31 -17.73 0.08
C PHE A 119 -11.80 -17.37 0.05
N ASP A 120 -12.56 -18.12 -0.74
CA ASP A 120 -14.01 -17.93 -0.91
C ASP A 120 -14.80 -18.69 0.16
N VAL A 121 -14.72 -18.21 1.40
CA VAL A 121 -15.51 -18.76 2.51
C VAL A 121 -16.52 -17.73 3.03
N PRO A 122 -17.66 -18.16 3.58
CA PRO A 122 -18.69 -17.25 4.08
C PRO A 122 -18.16 -16.32 5.16
N GLU A 123 -18.60 -15.06 5.13
CA GLU A 123 -18.41 -14.15 6.24
C GLU A 123 -19.40 -14.46 7.36
N VAL A 124 -18.90 -14.70 8.56
CA VAL A 124 -19.72 -14.88 9.76
C VAL A 124 -19.50 -13.68 10.67
N MET A 125 -20.54 -12.86 10.77
CA MET A 125 -20.53 -11.59 11.52
C MET A 125 -19.41 -10.63 11.05
N GLY A 126 -19.31 -10.44 9.73
CA GLY A 126 -18.34 -9.51 9.11
C GLY A 126 -16.88 -9.97 9.12
N SER A 127 -16.63 -11.28 9.31
CA SER A 127 -15.28 -11.85 9.31
C SER A 127 -15.28 -13.31 8.87
N ARG A 128 -14.23 -13.70 8.16
CA ARG A 128 -13.89 -15.07 7.76
C ARG A 128 -12.94 -15.77 8.75
N SER A 129 -12.59 -15.13 9.87
CA SER A 129 -11.74 -15.76 10.89
C SER A 129 -12.44 -16.93 11.57
N THR A 130 -11.70 -18.03 11.70
CA THR A 130 -12.14 -19.23 12.43
C THR A 130 -12.06 -18.98 13.94
N ASP A 131 -13.19 -19.11 14.63
CA ASP A 131 -13.26 -19.27 16.08
C ASP A 131 -13.51 -20.76 16.39
N VAL A 132 -12.44 -21.48 16.72
CA VAL A 132 -12.51 -22.94 16.95
C VAL A 132 -13.32 -23.26 18.21
N LYS A 133 -13.30 -22.37 19.21
CA LYS A 133 -14.00 -22.62 20.48
C LYS A 133 -15.51 -22.49 20.30
N VAL A 134 -15.94 -21.49 19.54
CA VAL A 134 -17.36 -21.24 19.25
C VAL A 134 -17.87 -22.10 18.09
N GLY A 135 -16.98 -22.53 17.18
CA GLY A 135 -17.34 -23.32 16.00
C GLY A 135 -17.90 -22.47 14.87
N VAL A 136 -17.35 -21.26 14.65
CA VAL A 136 -17.83 -20.34 13.60
C VAL A 136 -16.72 -19.76 12.73
N GLY A 137 -17.08 -19.37 11.50
CA GLY A 137 -16.18 -18.72 10.54
C GLY A 137 -15.17 -19.68 9.91
N GLY A 138 -14.35 -19.15 8.99
CA GLY A 138 -13.36 -19.92 8.26
C GLY A 138 -13.97 -21.07 7.47
N PHE A 139 -13.34 -22.25 7.54
CA PHE A 139 -13.84 -23.47 6.93
C PHE A 139 -14.60 -24.27 7.99
N GLU A 140 -15.93 -24.15 7.99
CA GLU A 140 -16.85 -24.88 8.89
C GLU A 140 -16.58 -24.67 10.39
N GLY A 141 -15.93 -23.56 10.78
CA GLY A 141 -15.67 -23.26 12.20
C GLY A 141 -14.62 -24.15 12.87
N ARG A 142 -13.81 -24.88 12.11
CA ARG A 142 -12.89 -25.92 12.63
C ARG A 142 -11.46 -25.77 12.12
N LEU A 143 -10.57 -26.60 12.68
CA LEU A 143 -9.26 -26.83 12.09
C LEU A 143 -9.41 -27.52 10.72
N LEU A 144 -8.49 -27.23 9.81
CA LEU A 144 -8.40 -27.96 8.56
C LEU A 144 -7.92 -29.39 8.80
N CYS A 145 -8.33 -30.28 7.91
CA CYS A 145 -7.98 -31.69 7.90
C CYS A 145 -7.43 -32.10 6.54
N ASP A 146 -6.72 -33.23 6.53
CA ASP A 146 -6.22 -33.84 5.30
C ASP A 146 -7.40 -34.20 4.40
N GLY A 147 -7.34 -33.78 3.13
CA GLY A 147 -8.39 -33.97 2.13
C GLY A 147 -9.33 -32.78 1.96
N ASP A 148 -9.31 -31.77 2.84
CA ASP A 148 -10.13 -30.56 2.66
C ASP A 148 -9.77 -29.84 1.34
N VAL A 149 -10.78 -29.29 0.66
CA VAL A 149 -10.60 -28.49 -0.56
C VAL A 149 -11.17 -27.10 -0.32
N LEU A 150 -10.29 -26.11 -0.31
CA LEU A 150 -10.64 -24.72 -0.05
C LEU A 150 -10.93 -24.00 -1.37
N PRO A 151 -12.12 -23.38 -1.51
CA PRO A 151 -12.42 -22.53 -2.66
C PRO A 151 -11.63 -21.22 -2.58
N VAL A 152 -11.27 -20.69 -3.75
CA VAL A 152 -10.47 -19.48 -3.91
C VAL A 152 -11.18 -18.59 -4.91
N ASN A 153 -11.34 -17.31 -4.59
CA ASN A 153 -11.96 -16.36 -5.50
C ASN A 153 -11.09 -16.14 -6.74
N PRO A 154 -11.67 -15.77 -7.89
CA PRO A 154 -10.89 -15.31 -9.03
C PRO A 154 -10.07 -14.07 -8.62
N SER A 155 -8.80 -14.04 -9.01
CA SER A 155 -7.97 -12.86 -8.75
C SER A 155 -8.32 -11.74 -9.72
N PRO A 156 -8.60 -10.51 -9.25
CA PRO A 156 -8.77 -9.36 -10.13
C PRO A 156 -7.44 -8.84 -10.70
N ARG A 157 -6.30 -9.32 -10.19
CA ARG A 157 -4.98 -8.85 -10.61
C ARG A 157 -4.26 -9.87 -11.47
N HIS A 158 -3.66 -9.37 -12.55
CA HIS A 158 -2.74 -10.12 -13.37
C HIS A 158 -1.30 -9.75 -13.02
N PHE A 159 -0.59 -10.67 -12.38
CA PHE A 159 0.84 -10.51 -12.13
C PHE A 159 1.64 -11.17 -13.25
N ARG A 160 2.76 -10.53 -13.62
CA ARG A 160 3.72 -11.05 -14.60
C ARG A 160 5.02 -11.54 -13.95
N GLU A 161 5.32 -11.03 -12.76
CA GLU A 161 6.60 -11.24 -12.09
C GLU A 161 6.46 -11.51 -10.60
N ALA A 162 7.43 -12.25 -10.08
CA ALA A 162 7.67 -12.39 -8.66
C ALA A 162 8.18 -11.07 -8.09
N ARG A 163 7.68 -10.69 -6.91
CA ARG A 163 8.20 -9.54 -6.14
C ARG A 163 8.35 -9.92 -4.68
N GLY A 164 9.39 -9.37 -4.05
CA GLY A 164 9.68 -9.58 -2.65
C GLY A 164 9.55 -8.30 -1.84
N VAL A 165 9.20 -8.43 -0.56
CA VAL A 165 9.27 -7.34 0.42
C VAL A 165 10.03 -7.78 1.66
N LYS A 166 10.64 -6.82 2.36
CA LYS A 166 11.27 -7.08 3.65
C LYS A 166 10.20 -7.29 4.71
N GLN A 167 10.27 -8.42 5.40
CA GLN A 167 9.42 -8.75 6.54
C GLN A 167 9.94 -8.08 7.82
N LEU A 168 9.08 -7.96 8.83
CA LEU A 168 9.52 -7.54 10.16
C LEU A 168 10.34 -8.64 10.82
N LEU A 169 11.28 -8.21 11.65
CA LEU A 169 11.98 -9.10 12.56
C LEU A 169 11.13 -9.31 13.81
N TRP A 170 11.20 -10.51 14.37
CA TRP A 170 10.59 -10.84 15.65
C TRP A 170 11.68 -10.87 16.74
N GLY A 171 11.27 -10.57 17.97
CA GLY A 171 12.12 -10.68 19.13
C GLY A 171 11.35 -11.14 20.36
N ASN A 172 12.07 -11.39 21.45
CA ASN A 172 11.48 -11.77 22.72
C ASN A 172 11.37 -10.61 23.73
N ARG A 173 11.72 -9.39 23.31
CA ARG A 173 11.55 -8.16 24.10
C ARG A 173 10.26 -7.51 23.66
N ILE A 174 9.30 -7.38 24.57
CA ILE A 174 7.93 -6.99 24.26
C ILE A 174 7.55 -5.80 25.12
N ARG A 175 7.24 -4.67 24.49
CA ARG A 175 6.82 -3.48 25.21
C ARG A 175 5.43 -3.63 25.79
N ALA A 176 5.27 -3.22 27.05
CA ALA A 176 3.99 -3.22 27.75
C ALA A 176 3.84 -1.98 28.62
N LEU A 177 2.60 -1.49 28.69
CA LEU A 177 2.18 -0.44 29.60
C LEU A 177 1.82 -1.04 30.97
N PRO A 178 2.16 -0.39 32.10
CA PRO A 178 1.60 -0.76 33.40
C PRO A 178 0.07 -0.77 33.36
N GLY A 179 -0.53 -1.81 33.95
CA GLY A 179 -1.98 -2.00 33.96
C GLY A 179 -2.68 -1.26 35.10
N PRO A 180 -4.02 -1.24 35.13
CA PRO A 180 -4.78 -0.53 36.14
C PRO A 180 -4.50 -1.01 37.58
N GLU A 181 -4.37 -2.33 37.76
CA GLU A 181 -4.08 -2.93 39.06
C GLU A 181 -2.57 -3.04 39.35
N TYR A 182 -1.70 -2.44 38.53
CA TYR A 182 -0.24 -2.51 38.71
C TYR A 182 0.20 -2.07 40.12
N HIS A 183 -0.44 -1.03 40.66
CA HIS A 183 -0.12 -0.51 42.00
C HIS A 183 -0.39 -1.51 43.13
N GLU A 184 -1.25 -2.50 42.93
CA GLU A 184 -1.64 -3.52 43.92
C GLU A 184 -0.63 -4.67 44.05
N PHE A 185 0.43 -4.69 43.26
CA PHE A 185 1.48 -5.70 43.36
C PHE A 185 2.63 -5.23 44.26
N SER A 186 3.28 -6.18 44.94
CA SER A 186 4.44 -5.89 45.79
C SER A 186 5.58 -5.27 44.97
N HIS A 187 6.49 -4.54 45.61
CA HIS A 187 7.65 -3.96 44.92
C HIS A 187 8.49 -5.04 44.23
N ALA A 188 8.68 -6.19 44.89
CA ALA A 188 9.39 -7.34 44.32
C ALA A 188 8.68 -7.89 43.07
N ALA A 189 7.33 -8.01 43.10
CA ALA A 189 6.55 -8.46 41.95
C ALA A 189 6.66 -7.50 40.76
N LYS A 190 6.58 -6.18 41.01
CA LYS A 190 6.75 -5.14 39.99
C LYS A 190 8.13 -5.22 39.33
N GLU A 191 9.19 -5.28 40.14
CA GLU A 191 10.57 -5.42 39.63
C GLU A 191 10.76 -6.73 38.87
N ALA A 192 10.22 -7.85 39.38
CA ALA A 192 10.33 -9.15 38.75
C ALA A 192 9.65 -9.16 37.36
N PHE A 193 8.50 -8.51 37.22
CA PHE A 193 7.77 -8.43 35.95
C PHE A 193 8.61 -7.85 34.81
N TRP A 194 9.39 -6.81 35.08
CA TRP A 194 10.21 -6.12 34.07
C TRP A 194 11.64 -6.68 33.96
N ARG A 195 12.24 -7.14 35.07
CA ARG A 195 13.66 -7.52 35.10
C ARG A 195 13.92 -9.00 34.83
N THR A 196 12.95 -9.88 35.08
CA THR A 196 13.15 -11.33 34.93
C THR A 196 12.51 -11.86 33.65
N PRO A 197 13.10 -12.91 33.02
CA PRO A 197 12.48 -13.59 31.90
C PRO A 197 11.26 -14.41 32.35
N TRP A 198 10.25 -14.46 31.47
CA TRP A 198 9.05 -15.27 31.62
C TRP A 198 9.06 -16.41 30.62
N GLN A 199 9.03 -17.66 31.07
CA GLN A 199 9.03 -18.80 30.17
C GLN A 199 7.62 -19.06 29.61
N LEU A 200 7.49 -19.19 28.29
CA LEU A 200 6.22 -19.50 27.66
C LEU A 200 5.81 -20.96 27.93
N SER A 201 4.65 -21.14 28.56
CA SER A 201 4.13 -22.43 29.00
C SER A 201 3.57 -23.27 27.84
N PRO A 202 3.73 -24.61 27.83
CA PRO A 202 3.11 -25.50 26.84
C PRO A 202 1.57 -25.44 26.80
N GLN A 203 0.92 -24.98 27.87
CA GLN A 203 -0.53 -24.78 27.93
C GLN A 203 -1.00 -23.50 27.21
N SER A 204 -0.08 -22.78 26.54
CA SER A 204 -0.38 -21.57 25.77
C SER A 204 -1.04 -21.88 24.43
N ASN A 205 -2.06 -21.12 24.08
CA ASN A 205 -2.81 -21.28 22.83
C ASN A 205 -3.30 -19.93 22.29
N ARG A 206 -4.19 -19.95 21.28
CA ARG A 206 -4.74 -18.73 20.66
C ARG A 206 -5.63 -17.88 21.59
N MET A 207 -6.09 -18.43 22.72
CA MET A 207 -6.84 -17.67 23.73
C MET A 207 -5.93 -16.92 24.68
N GLY A 208 -4.85 -17.56 25.15
CA GLY A 208 -3.99 -16.97 26.16
C GLY A 208 -2.66 -17.69 26.30
N TYR A 209 -1.62 -16.89 26.52
CA TYR A 209 -0.27 -17.36 26.76
C TYR A 209 -0.02 -17.38 28.26
N ARG A 210 0.19 -18.59 28.80
CA ARG A 210 0.50 -18.77 30.21
C ARG A 210 2.01 -18.67 30.37
N LEU A 211 2.45 -17.92 31.38
CA LEU A 211 3.85 -17.66 31.62
C LEU A 211 4.29 -18.29 32.94
N HIS A 212 5.49 -18.87 32.94
CA HIS A 212 6.14 -19.40 34.12
C HIS A 212 7.31 -18.52 34.53
N GLY A 213 7.37 -18.16 35.81
CA GLY A 213 8.43 -17.32 36.36
C GLY A 213 8.23 -17.04 37.84
N HIS A 214 8.71 -15.88 38.28
CA HIS A 214 8.53 -15.42 39.66
C HIS A 214 7.04 -15.32 40.03
N VAL A 215 6.69 -15.74 41.25
CA VAL A 215 5.30 -15.63 41.73
C VAL A 215 5.02 -14.16 42.05
N LEU A 216 4.09 -13.55 41.32
CA LEU A 216 3.73 -12.15 41.52
C LEU A 216 2.74 -12.00 42.66
N GLU A 217 3.22 -11.50 43.79
CA GLU A 217 2.42 -11.23 44.97
C GLU A 217 1.60 -9.94 44.82
N ARG A 218 0.28 -10.06 45.04
CA ARG A 218 -0.65 -8.93 45.13
C ARG A 218 -0.87 -8.60 46.61
N THR A 219 -0.74 -7.32 46.98
CA THR A 219 -0.83 -6.83 48.36
C THR A 219 -2.26 -6.59 48.82
N THR A 220 -3.25 -6.73 47.93
CA THR A 220 -4.66 -6.51 48.23
C THR A 220 -5.44 -7.82 48.08
N GLU A 221 -6.38 -8.03 48.99
CA GLU A 221 -7.27 -9.20 49.01
C GLU A 221 -8.64 -8.90 48.38
N ARG A 222 -8.87 -7.67 47.88
CA ARG A 222 -10.16 -7.29 47.30
C ARG A 222 -10.46 -8.12 46.05
N ASP A 223 -11.70 -8.56 45.96
CA ASP A 223 -12.24 -9.12 44.73
C ASP A 223 -12.38 -8.03 43.66
N LEU A 224 -12.33 -8.46 42.40
CA LEU A 224 -12.52 -7.63 41.23
C LEU A 224 -13.84 -8.02 40.56
N LEU A 225 -14.71 -7.04 40.35
CA LEU A 225 -15.87 -7.22 39.48
C LEU A 225 -15.39 -7.60 38.08
N SER A 226 -16.19 -8.38 37.37
CA SER A 226 -15.88 -8.71 35.97
C SER A 226 -15.81 -7.43 35.13
N HIS A 227 -14.71 -7.27 34.39
CA HIS A 227 -14.45 -6.11 33.54
C HIS A 227 -14.12 -6.54 32.11
N GLY A 228 -14.24 -5.60 31.17
CA GLY A 228 -13.93 -5.82 29.76
C GLY A 228 -12.43 -6.04 29.54
N LEU A 229 -12.11 -6.99 28.66
CA LEU A 229 -10.76 -7.42 28.33
C LEU A 229 -10.48 -7.23 26.84
N LEU A 230 -9.20 -7.06 26.53
CA LEU A 230 -8.66 -6.91 25.18
C LEU A 230 -7.38 -7.76 25.05
N PRO A 231 -6.99 -8.16 23.83
CA PRO A 231 -5.75 -8.90 23.64
C PRO A 231 -4.55 -8.00 23.98
N GLY A 232 -3.50 -8.59 24.52
CA GLY A 232 -2.34 -7.90 25.07
C GLY A 232 -2.44 -7.66 26.58
N VAL A 233 -3.65 -7.66 27.17
CA VAL A 233 -3.80 -7.55 28.63
C VAL A 233 -3.11 -8.74 29.31
N VAL A 234 -2.33 -8.44 30.36
CA VAL A 234 -1.61 -9.44 31.17
C VAL A 234 -2.31 -9.57 32.52
N GLN A 235 -3.04 -10.67 32.70
CA GLN A 235 -3.75 -10.99 33.94
C GLN A 235 -2.88 -11.83 34.87
N VAL A 236 -3.03 -11.63 36.18
CA VAL A 236 -2.33 -12.43 37.20
C VAL A 236 -3.36 -13.13 38.09
N PRO A 237 -3.65 -14.43 37.88
CA PRO A 237 -4.52 -15.21 38.77
C PRO A 237 -3.91 -15.38 40.17
N PRO A 238 -4.65 -15.95 41.15
CA PRO A 238 -4.17 -16.14 42.53
C PRO A 238 -2.86 -16.92 42.65
N GLY A 239 -2.54 -17.81 41.70
CA GLY A 239 -1.25 -18.52 41.66
C GLY A 239 -0.04 -17.66 41.29
N GLY A 240 -0.22 -16.36 41.01
CA GLY A 240 0.85 -15.40 40.74
C GLY A 240 1.56 -15.56 39.40
N GLN A 241 1.10 -16.47 38.53
CA GLN A 241 1.68 -16.75 37.22
C GLN A 241 0.91 -16.00 36.11
N PRO A 242 1.54 -15.07 35.37
CA PRO A 242 0.83 -14.23 34.39
C PRO A 242 0.22 -15.00 33.21
N ILE A 243 -0.87 -14.46 32.68
CA ILE A 243 -1.52 -14.90 31.44
C ILE A 243 -1.68 -13.69 30.52
N VAL A 244 -1.03 -13.73 29.35
CA VAL A 244 -1.21 -12.72 28.29
C VAL A 244 -2.40 -13.12 27.44
N LEU A 245 -3.42 -12.27 27.35
CA LEU A 245 -4.61 -12.55 26.55
C LEU A 245 -4.31 -12.37 25.06
N MET A 246 -4.71 -13.36 24.26
CA MET A 246 -4.51 -13.37 22.81
C MET A 246 -5.84 -13.14 22.08
N ASN A 247 -5.88 -13.30 20.76
CA ASN A 247 -7.02 -12.88 19.94
C ASN A 247 -8.33 -13.62 20.26
N ASP A 248 -8.24 -14.88 20.67
CA ASP A 248 -9.41 -15.74 20.94
C ASP A 248 -9.82 -15.67 22.44
N ALA A 249 -9.17 -14.80 23.23
CA ALA A 249 -9.42 -14.63 24.65
C ALA A 249 -10.87 -14.23 24.97
N GLN A 250 -11.33 -14.60 26.16
CA GLN A 250 -12.60 -14.12 26.70
C GLN A 250 -12.70 -12.59 26.68
N THR A 251 -13.91 -12.07 26.46
CA THR A 251 -14.16 -10.62 26.40
C THR A 251 -14.29 -9.98 27.78
N THR A 252 -14.54 -10.77 28.83
CA THR A 252 -14.66 -10.33 30.22
C THR A 252 -13.91 -11.24 31.18
N GLY A 253 -13.48 -10.70 32.33
CA GLY A 253 -12.89 -11.51 33.39
C GLY A 253 -12.63 -10.72 34.67
N GLY A 254 -12.26 -11.42 35.74
CA GLY A 254 -12.12 -10.86 37.09
C GLY A 254 -10.71 -10.92 37.68
N TYR A 255 -9.68 -11.23 36.89
CA TYR A 255 -8.30 -11.24 37.40
C TYR A 255 -7.65 -9.85 37.32
N PRO A 256 -6.75 -9.49 38.28
CA PRO A 256 -6.01 -8.24 38.27
C PRO A 256 -5.10 -8.15 37.05
N ARG A 257 -5.01 -6.96 36.46
CA ARG A 257 -4.26 -6.70 35.22
C ARG A 257 -2.99 -5.93 35.55
N ILE A 258 -1.85 -6.62 35.54
CA ILE A 258 -0.56 -6.02 35.89
C ILE A 258 0.00 -5.15 34.76
N ALA A 259 -0.26 -5.51 33.50
CA ALA A 259 0.25 -4.81 32.33
C ALA A 259 -0.66 -5.01 31.10
N CYS A 260 -0.38 -4.26 30.04
CA CYS A 260 -0.97 -4.44 28.72
C CYS A 260 0.11 -4.31 27.63
N VAL A 261 0.35 -5.37 26.88
CA VAL A 261 1.25 -5.37 25.72
C VAL A 261 0.72 -4.41 24.66
N ILE A 262 1.60 -3.54 24.15
CA ILE A 262 1.20 -2.56 23.12
C ILE A 262 0.87 -3.26 21.81
N ASP A 263 -0.09 -2.71 21.06
CA ASP A 263 -0.55 -3.32 19.82
C ASP A 263 0.57 -3.57 18.80
N ALA A 264 1.50 -2.62 18.70
CA ALA A 264 2.64 -2.68 17.79
C ALA A 264 3.59 -3.87 18.05
N ASP A 265 3.60 -4.46 19.26
CA ASP A 265 4.51 -5.54 19.63
C ASP A 265 3.82 -6.91 19.72
N ARG A 266 2.48 -6.97 19.62
CA ARG A 266 1.71 -8.23 19.77
C ARG A 266 2.13 -9.32 18.79
N TYR A 267 2.55 -8.95 17.59
CA TYR A 267 3.00 -9.91 16.58
C TYR A 267 4.24 -10.71 17.02
N ASN A 268 5.06 -10.18 17.93
CA ASN A 268 6.18 -10.93 18.51
C ASN A 268 5.69 -12.13 19.32
N LEU A 269 4.59 -11.99 20.07
CA LEU A 269 3.98 -13.09 20.82
C LEU A 269 3.57 -14.24 19.91
N ALA A 270 3.07 -13.94 18.72
CA ALA A 270 2.63 -14.97 17.77
C ALA A 270 3.76 -15.90 17.29
N GLN A 271 5.02 -15.45 17.38
CA GLN A 271 6.19 -16.17 16.87
C GLN A 271 7.05 -16.83 17.96
N LEU A 272 6.84 -16.51 19.23
CA LEU A 272 7.54 -17.14 20.34
C LEU A 272 7.19 -18.63 20.44
N ARG A 273 8.20 -19.47 20.68
CA ARG A 273 8.00 -20.91 20.87
C ARG A 273 7.70 -21.25 22.32
N LEU A 274 6.99 -22.36 22.50
CA LEU A 274 6.81 -22.97 23.81
C LEU A 274 8.18 -23.26 24.43
N GLY A 275 8.37 -22.84 25.68
CA GLY A 275 9.63 -22.95 26.42
C GLY A 275 10.60 -21.79 26.22
N GLU A 276 10.39 -20.90 25.24
CA GLU A 276 11.24 -19.71 25.06
C GLU A 276 10.93 -18.62 26.11
N PRO A 277 11.95 -17.83 26.51
CA PRO A 277 11.77 -16.74 27.45
C PRO A 277 11.25 -15.46 26.76
N ILE A 278 10.37 -14.75 27.45
CA ILE A 278 9.82 -13.44 27.11
C ILE A 278 10.35 -12.41 28.11
N HIS A 279 10.76 -11.24 27.64
CA HIS A 279 11.14 -10.11 28.48
C HIS A 279 10.19 -8.95 28.25
N PHE A 280 9.48 -8.53 29.28
CA PHE A 280 8.66 -7.32 29.19
C PHE A 280 9.51 -6.07 29.35
N VAL A 281 9.25 -5.08 28.51
CA VAL A 281 9.90 -3.76 28.55
C VAL A 281 8.83 -2.75 28.89
N GLN A 282 9.00 -2.02 29.98
CA GLN A 282 8.08 -0.95 30.32
C GLN A 282 8.20 0.17 29.27
N CYS A 283 7.07 0.69 28.80
CA CYS A 283 7.04 1.83 27.87
C CYS A 283 6.05 2.92 28.33
N SER A 284 6.14 4.10 27.72
CA SER A 284 5.17 5.17 27.88
C SER A 284 4.01 5.06 26.87
N ILE A 285 2.93 5.84 27.08
CA ILE A 285 1.81 5.89 26.13
C ILE A 285 2.22 6.56 24.81
N GLU A 286 3.10 7.56 24.87
CA GLU A 286 3.67 8.24 23.70
C GLU A 286 4.50 7.26 22.86
N GLU A 287 5.37 6.48 23.49
CA GLU A 287 6.16 5.42 22.82
C GLU A 287 5.25 4.37 22.17
N ALA A 288 4.15 3.99 22.84
CA ALA A 288 3.18 3.04 22.30
C ALA A 288 2.45 3.59 21.06
N LEU A 289 2.03 4.86 21.11
CA LEU A 289 1.37 5.54 19.99
C LEU A 289 2.32 5.75 18.81
N GLN A 290 3.56 6.14 19.09
CA GLN A 290 4.61 6.30 18.08
C GLN A 290 4.91 4.97 17.39
N ALA A 291 5.10 3.89 18.14
CA ALA A 291 5.32 2.55 17.59
C ALA A 291 4.14 2.09 16.70
N ARG A 292 2.90 2.42 17.09
CA ARG A 292 1.71 2.12 16.28
C ARG A 292 1.69 2.95 14.99
N ALA A 293 2.10 4.21 15.04
CA ALA A 293 2.20 5.07 13.86
C ALA A 293 3.27 4.57 12.88
N GLU A 294 4.46 4.24 13.36
CA GLU A 294 5.56 3.67 12.57
C GLU A 294 5.16 2.36 11.89
N ARG A 295 4.43 1.50 12.62
CA ARG A 295 3.86 0.27 12.09
C ARG A 295 2.94 0.53 10.90
N ARG A 296 2.06 1.53 11.03
CA ARG A 296 1.14 1.95 9.95
C ARG A 296 1.89 2.52 8.74
N VAL A 297 2.91 3.34 8.95
CA VAL A 297 3.76 3.85 7.87
C VAL A 297 4.46 2.70 7.13
N THR A 298 4.99 1.73 7.86
CA THR A 298 5.65 0.55 7.27
C THR A 298 4.68 -0.26 6.39
N LEU A 299 3.45 -0.48 6.87
CA LEU A 299 2.39 -1.15 6.10
C LEU A 299 2.03 -0.36 4.83
N ASN A 300 1.89 0.96 4.94
CA ASN A 300 1.63 1.84 3.80
C ASN A 300 2.77 1.82 2.78
N ASN A 301 4.03 1.74 3.23
CA ASN A 301 5.19 1.64 2.35
C ASN A 301 5.21 0.30 1.59
N TRP A 302 4.89 -0.81 2.25
CA TRP A 302 4.74 -2.09 1.55
C TRP A 302 3.60 -2.06 0.55
N HIS A 303 2.45 -1.53 0.95
CA HIS A 303 1.31 -1.37 0.05
C HIS A 303 1.73 -0.54 -1.17
N GLY A 304 2.28 0.66 -0.97
CA GLY A 304 2.71 1.56 -2.04
C GLY A 304 3.85 1.06 -2.92
N GLY A 305 4.70 0.15 -2.44
CA GLY A 305 5.71 -0.52 -3.27
C GLY A 305 5.18 -1.72 -4.06
N LEU A 306 3.98 -2.21 -3.70
CA LEU A 306 3.31 -3.37 -4.31
C LEU A 306 2.08 -2.98 -5.14
N THR A 307 1.50 -1.80 -4.92
CA THR A 307 0.46 -1.23 -5.76
C THR A 307 1.04 -0.38 -6.87
N MET A 308 0.45 -0.49 -8.05
CA MET A 308 0.78 0.36 -9.17
C MET A 308 0.22 1.76 -8.87
N LYS A 309 1.08 2.76 -8.98
CA LYS A 309 0.73 4.17 -8.80
C LYS A 309 0.82 4.87 -10.13
N ILE A 310 -0.15 5.74 -10.39
CA ILE A 310 -0.15 6.60 -11.56
C ILE A 310 -0.56 8.01 -11.13
N ASP A 311 0.15 9.00 -11.61
CA ASP A 311 -0.37 10.36 -11.54
C ASP A 311 -1.40 10.55 -12.66
N LEU A 312 -2.57 11.09 -12.32
CA LEU A 312 -3.57 11.51 -13.30
C LEU A 312 -3.61 13.03 -13.27
N ASN A 313 -3.16 13.66 -14.35
CA ASN A 313 -3.01 15.11 -14.44
C ASN A 313 -3.94 15.74 -15.47
N ALA A 314 -4.21 17.03 -15.31
CA ALA A 314 -4.91 17.86 -16.28
C ALA A 314 -4.29 19.25 -16.38
N ASP A 315 -4.38 19.84 -17.57
CA ASP A 315 -3.98 21.22 -17.83
C ASP A 315 -5.14 22.15 -17.45
N LEU A 316 -4.90 23.12 -16.55
CA LEU A 316 -5.92 23.97 -15.92
C LEU A 316 -5.54 25.46 -15.96
N GLY A 317 -6.51 26.33 -15.68
CA GLY A 317 -6.30 27.77 -15.71
C GLY A 317 -6.23 28.35 -17.12
N GLU A 318 -6.76 27.62 -18.09
CA GLU A 318 -6.78 27.99 -19.52
C GLU A 318 -8.08 28.69 -19.95
N GLY A 319 -9.02 28.92 -19.02
CA GLY A 319 -10.31 29.58 -19.28
C GLY A 319 -11.49 28.62 -19.53
N CYS A 320 -11.35 27.35 -19.15
CA CYS A 320 -12.40 26.34 -19.29
C CYS A 320 -13.36 26.32 -18.09
N SER A 321 -14.65 26.00 -18.33
CA SER A 321 -15.71 26.06 -17.29
C SER A 321 -15.70 24.90 -16.28
N ASN A 322 -14.82 23.91 -16.46
CA ASN A 322 -14.91 22.61 -15.76
C ASN A 322 -13.74 22.31 -14.83
N ASP A 323 -12.79 23.23 -14.64
CA ASP A 323 -11.59 23.02 -13.81
C ASP A 323 -11.96 22.52 -12.40
N ALA A 324 -12.98 23.13 -11.78
CA ALA A 324 -13.50 22.73 -10.47
C ALA A 324 -14.07 21.30 -10.42
N LEU A 325 -14.62 20.81 -11.54
CA LEU A 325 -15.20 19.47 -11.63
C LEU A 325 -14.15 18.38 -11.87
N LEU A 326 -12.99 18.73 -12.43
CA LEU A 326 -11.89 17.80 -12.67
C LEU A 326 -11.02 17.57 -11.42
N MET A 327 -10.89 18.57 -10.56
CA MET A 327 -10.03 18.52 -9.36
C MET A 327 -10.24 17.30 -8.45
N PRO A 328 -11.48 16.81 -8.18
CA PRO A 328 -11.67 15.60 -7.39
C PRO A 328 -11.18 14.30 -8.06
N LEU A 329 -10.90 14.33 -9.36
CA LEU A 329 -10.55 13.15 -10.16
C LEU A 329 -9.05 13.04 -10.40
N ILE A 330 -8.35 14.16 -10.47
CA ILE A 330 -6.91 14.25 -10.74
C ILE A 330 -6.10 14.26 -9.45
N SER A 331 -4.82 13.89 -9.56
CA SER A 331 -3.86 13.99 -8.45
C SER A 331 -2.91 15.18 -8.59
N SER A 332 -2.69 15.67 -9.81
CA SER A 332 -1.87 16.85 -10.07
C SER A 332 -2.51 17.75 -11.14
N ALA A 333 -2.20 19.04 -11.10
CA ALA A 333 -2.71 20.05 -12.02
C ALA A 333 -1.57 20.87 -12.63
N ASN A 334 -1.57 21.03 -13.96
CA ASN A 334 -0.62 21.90 -14.67
C ASN A 334 -1.30 23.26 -14.91
N ILE A 335 -0.90 24.28 -14.16
CA ILE A 335 -1.56 25.60 -14.20
C ILE A 335 -0.88 26.51 -15.22
N ALA A 336 -1.67 27.04 -16.15
CA ALA A 336 -1.20 27.95 -17.20
C ALA A 336 -0.47 29.19 -16.66
N CYS A 337 0.73 29.46 -17.18
CA CYS A 337 1.63 30.51 -16.67
C CYS A 337 1.56 31.85 -17.44
N GLY A 338 0.51 32.09 -18.23
CA GLY A 338 0.22 33.40 -18.82
C GLY A 338 0.68 33.60 -20.26
N PHE A 339 1.65 32.84 -20.77
CA PHE A 339 2.15 33.05 -22.14
C PHE A 339 1.23 32.44 -23.20
N HIS A 340 0.77 31.21 -22.99
CA HIS A 340 -0.14 30.53 -23.91
C HIS A 340 -1.61 30.75 -23.53
N ALA A 341 -1.90 30.77 -22.22
CA ALA A 341 -3.21 30.98 -21.63
C ALA A 341 -3.05 31.41 -20.16
N GLY A 342 -4.16 31.77 -19.53
CA GLY A 342 -4.20 32.21 -18.13
C GLY A 342 -3.62 33.60 -17.88
N ASP A 343 -3.71 34.04 -16.63
CA ASP A 343 -3.16 35.28 -16.12
C ASP A 343 -2.97 35.17 -14.59
N ALA A 344 -2.50 36.24 -13.95
CA ALA A 344 -2.25 36.25 -12.51
C ALA A 344 -3.51 35.95 -11.67
N VAL A 345 -4.70 36.36 -12.13
CA VAL A 345 -5.95 36.11 -11.42
C VAL A 345 -6.31 34.63 -11.51
N THR A 346 -6.30 34.10 -12.73
CA THR A 346 -6.64 32.70 -13.03
C THR A 346 -5.65 31.73 -12.37
N MET A 347 -4.35 32.07 -12.34
CA MET A 347 -3.34 31.29 -11.61
C MET A 347 -3.68 31.19 -10.13
N ARG A 348 -4.02 32.32 -9.50
CA ARG A 348 -4.35 32.38 -8.07
C ARG A 348 -5.61 31.58 -7.74
N GLU A 349 -6.62 31.66 -8.58
CA GLU A 349 -7.85 30.87 -8.44
C GLU A 349 -7.57 29.36 -8.58
N SER A 350 -6.77 28.97 -9.58
CA SER A 350 -6.39 27.58 -9.82
C SER A 350 -5.58 26.99 -8.65
N VAL A 351 -4.66 27.77 -8.08
CA VAL A 351 -3.88 27.38 -6.88
C VAL A 351 -4.79 27.12 -5.68
N ARG A 352 -5.73 28.03 -5.41
CA ARG A 352 -6.69 27.88 -4.29
C ARG A 352 -7.55 26.65 -4.46
N LEU A 353 -8.01 26.42 -5.68
CA LEU A 353 -8.84 25.28 -6.02
C LEU A 353 -8.04 23.97 -5.83
N ALA A 354 -6.80 23.90 -6.31
CA ALA A 354 -5.95 22.72 -6.11
C ALA A 354 -5.70 22.43 -4.62
N LEU A 355 -5.41 23.47 -3.82
CA LEU A 355 -5.27 23.35 -2.36
C LEU A 355 -6.53 22.79 -1.69
N ALA A 356 -7.71 23.29 -2.08
CA ALA A 356 -8.99 22.85 -1.51
C ALA A 356 -9.26 21.35 -1.73
N HIS A 357 -8.70 20.77 -2.80
CA HIS A 357 -8.85 19.36 -3.16
C HIS A 357 -7.62 18.50 -2.84
N GLY A 358 -6.54 19.08 -2.31
CA GLY A 358 -5.28 18.36 -2.04
C GLY A 358 -4.57 17.90 -3.30
N VAL A 359 -4.76 18.59 -4.43
CA VAL A 359 -4.15 18.31 -5.73
C VAL A 359 -2.78 18.97 -5.82
N ALA A 360 -1.77 18.25 -6.33
CA ALA A 360 -0.42 18.77 -6.50
C ALA A 360 -0.38 19.87 -7.58
N ILE A 361 0.36 20.94 -7.31
CA ILE A 361 0.37 22.15 -8.14
C ILE A 361 1.62 22.18 -9.02
N GLY A 362 1.44 22.24 -10.33
CA GLY A 362 2.53 22.35 -11.29
C GLY A 362 2.46 23.58 -12.17
N ALA A 363 3.62 24.08 -12.59
CA ALA A 363 3.70 25.14 -13.58
C ALA A 363 3.56 24.58 -15.00
N HIS A 364 2.76 25.27 -15.81
CA HIS A 364 2.55 24.94 -17.22
C HIS A 364 3.11 26.05 -18.14
N PRO A 365 4.44 26.16 -18.30
CA PRO A 365 5.02 27.20 -19.15
C PRO A 365 4.81 26.86 -20.63
N GLY A 366 4.51 27.88 -21.45
CA GLY A 366 4.38 27.73 -22.91
C GLY A 366 5.16 28.79 -23.68
N PHE A 367 5.14 28.70 -25.00
CA PHE A 367 5.58 29.81 -25.84
C PHE A 367 4.67 31.03 -25.66
N ALA A 368 5.25 32.23 -25.84
CA ALA A 368 4.53 33.50 -25.88
C ALA A 368 3.71 33.61 -27.17
N ASP A 369 2.65 32.82 -27.24
CA ASP A 369 1.85 32.55 -28.43
C ASP A 369 0.39 32.37 -28.04
N ARG A 370 -0.15 33.34 -27.31
CA ARG A 370 -1.51 33.28 -26.79
C ARG A 370 -2.56 33.08 -27.89
N GLU A 371 -2.37 33.75 -29.03
CA GLU A 371 -3.30 33.70 -30.17
C GLU A 371 -3.47 32.28 -30.73
N ASN A 372 -2.42 31.45 -30.67
CA ASN A 372 -2.46 30.06 -31.11
C ASN A 372 -2.31 29.08 -29.93
N PHE A 373 -2.56 29.55 -28.70
CA PHE A 373 -2.55 28.74 -27.50
C PHE A 373 -1.21 28.02 -27.23
N GLY A 374 -0.08 28.64 -27.58
CA GLY A 374 1.24 28.04 -27.41
C GLY A 374 1.58 26.96 -28.43
N ARG A 375 0.82 26.82 -29.51
CA ARG A 375 0.92 25.67 -30.45
C ARG A 375 1.73 25.98 -31.71
N THR A 376 2.18 27.21 -31.91
CA THR A 376 3.07 27.57 -33.02
C THR A 376 4.50 27.11 -32.73
N ALA A 377 5.15 26.49 -33.73
CA ALA A 377 6.57 26.12 -33.64
C ALA A 377 7.44 27.36 -33.68
N MET A 378 8.36 27.46 -32.72
CA MET A 378 9.28 28.60 -32.59
C MET A 378 10.72 28.13 -32.50
N HIS A 379 11.62 28.92 -33.08
CA HIS A 379 13.07 28.70 -32.99
C HIS A 379 13.68 29.90 -32.29
N LEU A 380 13.72 29.84 -30.95
CA LEU A 380 14.28 30.88 -30.11
C LEU A 380 15.66 30.44 -29.60
N PRO A 381 16.57 31.39 -29.30
CA PRO A 381 17.83 31.06 -28.64
C PRO A 381 17.60 30.31 -27.31
N PRO A 382 18.41 29.30 -26.95
CA PRO A 382 18.25 28.56 -25.70
C PRO A 382 18.20 29.43 -24.44
N GLU A 383 18.97 30.52 -24.40
CA GLU A 383 18.95 31.46 -23.27
C GLU A 383 17.62 32.24 -23.18
N THR A 384 16.94 32.47 -24.31
CA THR A 384 15.59 33.02 -24.32
C THR A 384 14.59 32.02 -23.77
N ILE A 385 14.68 30.74 -24.15
CA ILE A 385 13.84 29.66 -23.61
C ILE A 385 14.02 29.54 -22.10
N TYR A 386 15.28 29.54 -21.63
CA TYR A 386 15.62 29.50 -20.22
C TYR A 386 14.95 30.67 -19.47
N ALA A 387 15.18 31.91 -19.92
CA ALA A 387 14.66 33.09 -19.25
C ALA A 387 13.12 33.13 -19.22
N GLN A 388 12.47 32.77 -20.33
CA GLN A 388 11.01 32.74 -20.42
C GLN A 388 10.39 31.62 -19.57
N THR A 389 11.05 30.47 -19.49
CA THR A 389 10.62 29.34 -18.64
C THR A 389 10.77 29.71 -17.16
N LEU A 390 11.93 30.25 -16.77
CA LEU A 390 12.19 30.71 -15.41
C LEU A 390 11.19 31.78 -14.96
N TYR A 391 10.89 32.75 -15.83
CA TYR A 391 9.90 33.79 -15.57
C TYR A 391 8.50 33.21 -15.28
N GLN A 392 8.03 32.30 -16.14
CA GLN A 392 6.70 31.70 -16.02
C GLN A 392 6.56 30.86 -14.75
N ILE A 393 7.55 30.02 -14.43
CA ILE A 393 7.52 29.18 -13.23
C ILE A 393 7.64 30.08 -11.98
N GLY A 394 8.52 31.08 -12.00
CA GLY A 394 8.71 32.00 -10.88
C GLY A 394 7.46 32.82 -10.56
N ALA A 395 6.71 33.26 -11.58
CA ALA A 395 5.44 33.96 -11.39
C ALA A 395 4.41 33.08 -10.66
N LEU A 396 4.22 31.84 -11.11
CA LEU A 396 3.30 30.92 -10.43
C LEU A 396 3.80 30.52 -9.04
N ALA A 397 5.11 30.31 -8.87
CA ALA A 397 5.71 29.96 -7.58
C ALA A 397 5.46 31.05 -6.52
N ALA A 398 5.58 32.32 -6.90
CA ALA A 398 5.29 33.45 -6.02
C ALA A 398 3.80 33.50 -5.61
N ILE A 399 2.88 33.24 -6.56
CA ILE A 399 1.44 33.16 -6.29
C ILE A 399 1.12 31.97 -5.38
N ALA A 400 1.67 30.79 -5.68
CA ALA A 400 1.50 29.59 -4.88
C ALA A 400 1.95 29.81 -3.43
N HIS A 401 3.13 30.42 -3.25
CA HIS A 401 3.66 30.77 -1.93
C HIS A 401 2.73 31.72 -1.17
N ALA A 402 2.22 32.77 -1.82
CA ALA A 402 1.32 33.74 -1.21
C ALA A 402 -0.02 33.12 -0.73
N GLU A 403 -0.46 32.04 -1.38
CA GLU A 403 -1.66 31.26 -0.98
C GLU A 403 -1.33 30.10 -0.01
N GLY A 404 -0.08 29.99 0.46
CA GLY A 404 0.35 28.95 1.40
C GLY A 404 0.65 27.59 0.77
N ALA A 405 0.82 27.54 -0.55
CA ALA A 405 1.18 26.34 -1.30
C ALA A 405 2.66 26.33 -1.72
N ARG A 406 3.09 25.21 -2.30
CA ARG A 406 4.36 25.07 -3.02
C ARG A 406 4.11 24.37 -4.35
N LEU A 407 4.95 24.67 -5.33
CA LEU A 407 4.95 23.91 -6.58
C LEU A 407 5.55 22.53 -6.35
N ALA A 408 4.99 21.53 -7.02
CA ALA A 408 5.44 20.14 -7.02
C ALA A 408 6.19 19.80 -8.31
N HIS A 409 5.75 20.35 -9.45
CA HIS A 409 6.28 19.96 -10.76
C HIS A 409 6.23 21.08 -11.80
N VAL A 410 6.88 20.83 -12.93
CA VAL A 410 6.83 21.66 -14.13
C VAL A 410 6.58 20.75 -15.33
N LYS A 411 5.57 21.10 -16.13
CA LYS A 411 5.23 20.42 -17.39
C LYS A 411 5.10 21.48 -18.48
N PRO A 412 5.98 21.55 -19.49
CA PRO A 412 5.78 22.50 -20.59
C PRO A 412 4.47 22.27 -21.34
N HIS A 413 3.94 23.32 -21.96
CA HIS A 413 2.71 23.28 -22.75
C HIS A 413 3.00 23.16 -24.25
N GLY A 414 2.03 22.60 -24.98
CA GLY A 414 1.85 22.83 -26.40
C GLY A 414 3.10 22.54 -27.22
N MET A 415 3.53 23.51 -28.03
CA MET A 415 4.68 23.31 -28.90
C MET A 415 6.02 23.40 -28.16
N LEU A 416 6.08 24.09 -27.00
CA LEU A 416 7.27 24.07 -26.15
C LEU A 416 7.54 22.64 -25.67
N TYR A 417 6.51 21.93 -25.22
CA TYR A 417 6.57 20.52 -24.86
C TYR A 417 6.97 19.63 -26.03
N ASN A 418 6.28 19.75 -27.17
CA ASN A 418 6.49 18.87 -28.31
C ASN A 418 7.87 19.07 -28.95
N GLN A 419 8.39 20.30 -29.01
CA GLN A 419 9.76 20.56 -29.47
C GLN A 419 10.78 20.06 -28.45
N ALA A 420 10.57 20.29 -27.15
CA ALA A 420 11.45 19.80 -26.08
C ALA A 420 11.55 18.27 -26.06
N ALA A 421 10.52 17.58 -26.57
CA ALA A 421 10.56 16.14 -26.64
C ALA A 421 11.64 15.59 -27.60
N LYS A 422 12.12 16.42 -28.54
CA LYS A 422 13.06 16.02 -29.60
C LYS A 422 14.34 16.86 -29.64
N ASP A 423 14.24 18.16 -29.33
CA ASP A 423 15.36 19.10 -29.37
C ASP A 423 16.10 19.14 -28.04
N ALA A 424 17.32 18.62 -28.03
CA ALA A 424 18.16 18.56 -26.83
C ALA A 424 18.55 19.95 -26.29
N ALA A 425 18.80 20.93 -27.16
CA ALA A 425 19.22 22.27 -26.72
C ALA A 425 18.07 23.02 -26.05
N LEU A 426 16.86 22.86 -26.58
CA LEU A 426 15.64 23.41 -25.99
C LEU A 426 15.29 22.69 -24.68
N ALA A 427 15.39 21.37 -24.65
CA ALA A 427 15.21 20.56 -23.45
C ALA A 427 16.17 20.96 -22.31
N ASP A 428 17.45 21.16 -22.62
CA ASP A 428 18.46 21.63 -21.65
C ASP A 428 18.13 23.01 -21.10
N ALA A 429 17.66 23.94 -21.93
CA ALA A 429 17.27 25.27 -21.47
C ALA A 429 16.11 25.21 -20.45
N ILE A 430 15.10 24.39 -20.72
CA ILE A 430 13.96 24.18 -19.80
C ILE A 430 14.45 23.53 -18.50
N ALA A 431 15.18 22.42 -18.59
CA ALA A 431 15.62 21.67 -17.42
C ALA A 431 16.56 22.49 -16.52
N ARG A 432 17.44 23.32 -17.10
CA ARG A 432 18.26 24.30 -16.34
C ARG A 432 17.39 25.31 -15.61
N ALA A 433 16.38 25.89 -16.28
CA ALA A 433 15.49 26.87 -15.66
C ALA A 433 14.73 26.29 -14.46
N VAL A 434 14.27 25.04 -14.56
CA VAL A 434 13.61 24.33 -13.44
C VAL A 434 14.59 24.11 -12.28
N LYS A 435 15.78 23.57 -12.57
CA LYS A 435 16.80 23.28 -11.56
C LYS A 435 17.27 24.52 -10.82
N ASP A 436 17.53 25.61 -11.54
CA ASP A 436 18.07 26.83 -10.95
C ASP A 436 17.02 27.55 -10.08
N LEU A 437 15.73 27.38 -10.39
CA LEU A 437 14.64 27.90 -9.56
C LEU A 437 14.47 27.07 -8.28
N ASP A 438 14.27 25.76 -8.44
CA ASP A 438 14.10 24.82 -7.31
C ASP A 438 14.42 23.38 -7.76
N PRO A 439 15.54 22.80 -7.31
CA PRO A 439 15.95 21.45 -7.71
C PRO A 439 15.07 20.34 -7.12
N THR A 440 14.12 20.66 -6.24
CA THR A 440 13.16 19.70 -5.68
C THR A 440 11.92 19.51 -6.56
N LEU A 441 11.72 20.35 -7.57
CA LEU A 441 10.61 20.22 -8.52
C LEU A 441 10.78 19.00 -9.43
N LEU A 442 9.66 18.32 -9.68
CA LEU A 442 9.60 17.27 -10.69
C LEU A 442 9.55 17.88 -12.11
N LEU A 443 10.31 17.35 -13.05
CA LEU A 443 10.19 17.70 -14.46
C LEU A 443 9.37 16.64 -15.21
N VAL A 444 8.23 17.05 -15.74
CA VAL A 444 7.31 16.18 -16.50
C VAL A 444 7.54 16.38 -18.00
N GLY A 445 7.65 15.27 -18.74
CA GLY A 445 7.84 15.28 -20.18
C GLY A 445 7.38 13.97 -20.82
N LEU A 446 7.25 13.97 -22.15
CA LEU A 446 6.79 12.79 -22.89
C LEU A 446 7.72 11.60 -22.59
N ALA A 447 7.14 10.41 -22.44
CA ALA A 447 7.92 9.19 -22.23
C ALA A 447 9.02 9.02 -23.30
N GLY A 448 10.24 8.70 -22.86
CA GLY A 448 11.43 8.53 -23.70
C GLY A 448 11.97 9.80 -24.35
N SER A 449 11.54 10.99 -23.93
CA SER A 449 11.85 12.24 -24.64
C SER A 449 13.17 12.91 -24.24
N ALA A 450 13.66 13.81 -25.09
CA ALA A 450 14.88 14.58 -24.82
C ALA A 450 14.78 15.46 -23.55
N LEU A 451 13.57 15.90 -23.18
CA LEU A 451 13.32 16.64 -21.93
C LEU A 451 13.58 15.80 -20.69
N ILE A 452 13.14 14.53 -20.71
CA ILE A 452 13.39 13.58 -19.61
C ILE A 452 14.88 13.32 -19.47
N ALA A 453 15.57 13.05 -20.59
CA ALA A 453 17.01 12.84 -20.60
C ALA A 453 17.81 14.08 -20.12
N ALA A 454 17.34 15.29 -20.42
CA ALA A 454 17.94 16.53 -19.92
C ALA A 454 17.76 16.71 -18.41
N GLY A 455 16.55 16.45 -17.90
CA GLY A 455 16.26 16.49 -16.46
C GLY A 455 17.15 15.53 -15.66
N GLU A 456 17.22 14.27 -16.08
CA GLU A 456 18.04 13.24 -15.44
C GLU A 456 19.52 13.59 -15.45
N ARG A 457 20.04 14.06 -16.60
CA ARG A 457 21.44 14.50 -16.73
C ARG A 457 21.79 15.64 -15.78
N LEU A 458 20.84 16.52 -15.50
CA LEU A 458 21.02 17.65 -14.58
C LEU A 458 20.72 17.31 -13.10
N GLY A 459 20.27 16.09 -12.82
CA GLY A 459 19.97 15.60 -11.47
C GLY A 459 18.58 15.94 -10.96
N LEU A 460 17.65 16.33 -11.83
CA LEU A 460 16.24 16.52 -11.47
C LEU A 460 15.53 15.17 -11.36
N SER A 461 14.51 15.12 -10.50
CA SER A 461 13.57 14.01 -10.51
C SER A 461 12.60 14.20 -11.68
N THR A 462 12.47 13.19 -12.54
CA THR A 462 11.65 13.24 -13.75
C THR A 462 10.40 12.36 -13.63
N ARG A 463 9.38 12.70 -14.42
CA ARG A 463 8.18 11.89 -14.61
C ARG A 463 7.84 11.79 -16.09
N GLU A 464 7.81 10.56 -16.58
CA GLU A 464 7.44 10.24 -17.95
C GLU A 464 5.92 10.21 -18.12
N GLU A 465 5.44 11.00 -19.07
CA GLU A 465 4.04 11.22 -19.35
C GLU A 465 3.57 10.47 -20.61
N VAL A 466 2.34 9.97 -20.52
CA VAL A 466 1.59 9.44 -21.65
C VAL A 466 0.24 10.16 -21.78
N PHE A 467 -0.34 10.08 -22.97
CA PHE A 467 -1.61 10.71 -23.31
C PHE A 467 -2.63 9.66 -23.69
N ALA A 468 -3.75 9.68 -22.99
CA ALA A 468 -4.79 8.69 -23.15
C ALA A 468 -5.47 8.75 -24.54
N ASP A 469 -5.60 9.96 -25.08
CA ASP A 469 -6.40 10.31 -26.25
C ASP A 469 -5.56 10.61 -27.50
N ARG A 470 -4.24 10.34 -27.48
CA ARG A 470 -3.34 10.65 -28.59
C ARG A 470 -2.89 9.41 -29.36
N GLY A 471 -2.68 9.60 -30.65
CA GLY A 471 -1.98 8.64 -31.52
C GLY A 471 -0.48 8.64 -31.25
N TYR A 472 0.13 7.45 -31.34
CA TYR A 472 1.57 7.24 -31.16
C TYR A 472 2.23 6.78 -32.46
N LEU A 473 3.50 7.16 -32.65
CA LEU A 473 4.40 6.62 -33.66
C LEU A 473 5.17 5.43 -33.07
N ALA A 474 5.83 4.64 -33.93
CA ALA A 474 6.55 3.44 -33.52
C ALA A 474 7.71 3.71 -32.55
N ASP A 475 8.24 4.94 -32.54
CA ASP A 475 9.28 5.39 -31.63
C ASP A 475 8.75 5.90 -30.27
N GLY A 476 7.43 5.81 -30.03
CA GLY A 476 6.79 6.32 -28.81
C GLY A 476 6.48 7.82 -28.84
N SER A 477 6.85 8.54 -29.89
CA SER A 477 6.49 9.95 -30.04
C SER A 477 5.03 10.12 -30.48
N LEU A 478 4.45 11.29 -30.21
CA LEU A 478 3.06 11.55 -30.57
C LEU A 478 2.89 11.83 -32.06
N VAL A 479 1.80 11.33 -32.64
CA VAL A 479 1.37 11.72 -33.98
C VAL A 479 1.05 13.23 -33.98
N PRO A 480 1.60 14.01 -34.94
CA PRO A 480 1.32 15.44 -35.05
C PRO A 480 -0.18 15.70 -35.24
N ARG A 481 -0.74 16.72 -34.57
CA ARG A 481 -2.18 17.02 -34.56
C ARG A 481 -2.79 17.25 -35.95
N SER A 482 -1.99 17.71 -36.91
CA SER A 482 -2.43 17.94 -38.30
C SER A 482 -2.57 16.66 -39.14
N GLN A 483 -2.14 15.50 -38.62
CA GLN A 483 -2.16 14.24 -39.35
C GLN A 483 -3.38 13.37 -38.94
N PRO A 484 -3.92 12.56 -39.86
CA PRO A 484 -4.92 11.55 -39.52
C PRO A 484 -4.42 10.58 -38.44
N GLY A 485 -5.32 10.23 -37.51
CA GLY A 485 -5.03 9.35 -36.38
C GLY A 485 -4.26 10.02 -35.23
N ALA A 486 -4.24 11.36 -35.17
CA ALA A 486 -3.58 12.10 -34.09
C ALA A 486 -4.34 12.05 -32.76
N MET A 487 -5.66 11.92 -32.82
CA MET A 487 -6.57 11.83 -31.68
C MET A 487 -7.33 10.51 -31.71
N ILE A 488 -7.67 9.98 -30.54
CA ILE A 488 -8.56 8.84 -30.34
C ILE A 488 -9.90 9.38 -29.88
N GLU A 489 -10.93 9.21 -30.70
CA GLU A 489 -12.27 9.75 -30.44
C GLU A 489 -13.14 8.79 -29.61
N ASP A 490 -12.81 7.49 -29.62
CA ASP A 490 -13.53 6.48 -28.86
C ASP A 490 -12.95 6.35 -27.45
N ASP A 491 -13.76 6.70 -26.45
CA ASP A 491 -13.39 6.65 -25.04
C ASP A 491 -13.01 5.24 -24.56
N ASP A 492 -13.69 4.19 -25.05
CA ASP A 492 -13.39 2.81 -24.65
C ASP A 492 -12.02 2.38 -25.17
N GLU A 493 -11.70 2.75 -26.40
CA GLU A 493 -10.36 2.59 -26.98
C GLU A 493 -9.32 3.36 -26.15
N ALA A 494 -9.58 4.63 -25.83
CA ALA A 494 -8.67 5.47 -25.05
C ALA A 494 -8.42 4.92 -23.63
N VAL A 495 -9.46 4.44 -22.92
CA VAL A 495 -9.31 3.77 -21.62
C VAL A 495 -8.49 2.49 -21.77
N SER A 496 -8.83 1.62 -22.72
CA SER A 496 -8.12 0.34 -22.94
C SER A 496 -6.64 0.55 -23.27
N ARG A 497 -6.33 1.57 -24.08
CA ARG A 497 -4.96 1.95 -24.41
C ARG A 497 -4.22 2.50 -23.20
N THR A 498 -4.87 3.35 -22.42
CA THR A 498 -4.27 3.90 -21.19
C THR A 498 -3.93 2.79 -20.21
N LEU A 499 -4.82 1.83 -20.03
CA LEU A 499 -4.54 0.64 -19.21
C LEU A 499 -3.39 -0.20 -19.76
N SER A 500 -3.26 -0.32 -21.08
CA SER A 500 -2.13 -1.02 -21.71
C SER A 500 -0.81 -0.29 -21.45
N MET A 501 -0.81 1.05 -21.53
CA MET A 501 0.36 1.86 -21.23
C MET A 501 0.78 1.73 -19.76
N VAL A 502 -0.19 1.87 -18.85
CA VAL A 502 0.05 1.78 -17.41
C VAL A 502 0.48 0.36 -17.03
N LEU A 503 -0.29 -0.67 -17.36
CA LEU A 503 -0.04 -2.03 -16.88
C LEU A 503 1.05 -2.77 -17.64
N GLU A 504 1.24 -2.48 -18.93
CA GLU A 504 2.09 -3.27 -19.82
C GLU A 504 3.29 -2.51 -20.36
N GLY A 505 3.36 -1.19 -20.16
CA GLY A 505 4.46 -0.34 -20.65
C GLY A 505 4.53 -0.24 -22.17
N ARG A 506 3.39 -0.33 -22.86
CA ARG A 506 3.34 -0.28 -24.33
C ARG A 506 2.04 0.29 -24.88
N VAL A 507 2.10 0.84 -26.09
CA VAL A 507 0.96 1.37 -26.84
C VAL A 507 1.05 0.95 -28.31
N ARG A 508 -0.09 0.76 -28.96
CA ARG A 508 -0.10 0.55 -30.42
C ARG A 508 0.15 1.86 -31.15
N SER A 509 1.12 1.86 -32.04
CA SER A 509 1.37 2.96 -32.95
C SER A 509 0.33 3.00 -34.07
N ARG A 510 0.30 4.11 -34.81
CA ARG A 510 -0.63 4.33 -35.94
C ARG A 510 -0.54 3.25 -37.03
N ASP A 511 0.64 2.68 -37.23
CA ASP A 511 0.94 1.59 -38.18
C ASP A 511 0.73 0.19 -37.57
N GLY A 512 0.25 0.09 -36.33
CA GLY A 512 -0.11 -1.17 -35.67
C GLY A 512 1.05 -1.87 -34.95
N ALA A 513 2.26 -1.32 -34.99
CA ALA A 513 3.39 -1.81 -34.21
C ALA A 513 3.22 -1.48 -32.71
N TRP A 514 3.97 -2.16 -31.85
CA TRP A 514 4.02 -1.83 -30.42
C TRP A 514 5.18 -0.88 -30.14
N ALA A 515 4.87 0.29 -29.60
CA ALA A 515 5.86 1.22 -29.04
C ALA A 515 5.94 1.03 -27.52
N THR A 516 7.16 1.03 -26.98
CA THR A 516 7.41 0.98 -25.53
C THR A 516 7.22 2.37 -24.92
N VAL A 517 6.50 2.45 -23.80
CA VAL A 517 6.31 3.70 -23.04
C VAL A 517 6.41 3.42 -21.55
N ASN A 518 6.93 4.37 -20.78
CA ASN A 518 6.93 4.31 -19.33
C ASN A 518 5.88 5.29 -18.79
N ALA A 519 4.67 4.80 -18.50
CA ALA A 519 3.58 5.63 -18.02
C ALA A 519 3.70 5.85 -16.50
N GLN A 520 4.24 7.01 -16.10
CA GLN A 520 4.27 7.45 -14.70
C GLN A 520 3.22 8.51 -14.40
N THR A 521 2.84 9.28 -15.41
CA THR A 521 1.71 10.20 -15.37
C THR A 521 0.87 10.09 -16.65
N VAL A 522 -0.45 10.21 -16.52
CA VAL A 522 -1.40 10.23 -17.63
C VAL A 522 -2.02 11.61 -17.67
N CYS A 523 -1.86 12.32 -18.78
CA CYS A 523 -2.52 13.59 -19.00
C CYS A 523 -3.90 13.40 -19.63
N LEU A 524 -4.88 14.09 -19.06
CA LEU A 524 -6.19 14.30 -19.66
C LEU A 524 -6.16 15.58 -20.50
N HIS A 525 -6.43 15.46 -21.80
CA HIS A 525 -6.73 16.62 -22.62
C HIS A 525 -8.24 16.64 -22.93
N GLY A 526 -8.82 17.83 -23.01
CA GLY A 526 -10.14 17.99 -23.61
C GLY A 526 -10.86 19.23 -23.13
N ASP A 527 -11.54 19.87 -24.08
CA ASP A 527 -12.37 21.03 -23.81
C ASP A 527 -13.75 20.53 -23.35
N GLY A 528 -14.21 20.95 -22.16
CA GLY A 528 -15.61 20.82 -21.74
C GLY A 528 -16.03 19.47 -21.13
N ALA A 529 -17.27 19.03 -21.40
CA ALA A 529 -17.95 17.92 -20.70
C ALA A 529 -17.35 16.54 -21.00
N HIS A 530 -16.68 16.39 -22.14
CA HIS A 530 -16.05 15.14 -22.57
C HIS A 530 -14.88 14.75 -21.66
N ALA A 531 -14.00 15.71 -21.32
CA ALA A 531 -12.86 15.47 -20.44
C ALA A 531 -13.29 14.98 -19.05
N LEU A 532 -14.39 15.53 -18.51
CA LEU A 532 -14.93 15.13 -17.21
C LEU A 532 -15.48 13.69 -17.24
N ALA A 533 -16.25 13.35 -18.28
CA ALA A 533 -16.78 11.99 -18.44
C ALA A 533 -15.64 10.97 -18.60
N PHE A 534 -14.65 11.29 -19.42
CA PHE A 534 -13.48 10.46 -19.64
C PHE A 534 -12.65 10.26 -18.36
N ALA A 535 -12.41 11.34 -17.59
CA ALA A 535 -11.72 11.27 -16.31
C ALA A 535 -12.41 10.31 -15.32
N ARG A 536 -13.75 10.36 -15.24
CA ARG A 536 -14.52 9.44 -14.37
C ARG A 536 -14.36 7.98 -14.81
N ARG A 537 -14.50 7.71 -16.11
CA ARG A 537 -14.30 6.35 -16.65
C ARG A 537 -12.90 5.83 -16.38
N LEU A 538 -11.89 6.69 -16.53
CA LEU A 538 -10.51 6.29 -16.25
C LEU A 538 -10.28 6.01 -14.76
N ARG A 539 -10.88 6.81 -13.87
CA ARG A 539 -10.88 6.54 -12.42
C ARG A 539 -11.52 5.21 -12.08
N GLU A 540 -12.71 4.94 -12.61
CA GLU A 540 -13.40 3.67 -12.41
C GLU A 540 -12.55 2.50 -12.93
N ALA A 541 -11.92 2.65 -14.10
CA ALA A 541 -11.05 1.64 -14.69
C ALA A 541 -9.77 1.37 -13.87
N PHE A 542 -9.17 2.42 -13.31
CA PHE A 542 -8.03 2.33 -12.39
C PHE A 542 -8.43 1.69 -11.06
N ASP A 543 -9.54 2.12 -10.46
CA ASP A 543 -10.04 1.57 -9.20
C ASP A 543 -10.38 0.08 -9.34
N ALA A 544 -11.03 -0.31 -10.45
CA ALA A 544 -11.33 -1.72 -10.76
C ALA A 544 -10.07 -2.60 -10.88
N ARG A 545 -8.92 -2.00 -11.21
CA ARG A 545 -7.61 -2.67 -11.32
C ARG A 545 -6.70 -2.40 -10.12
N GLN A 546 -7.21 -1.69 -9.11
CA GLN A 546 -6.47 -1.26 -7.92
C GLN A 546 -5.17 -0.51 -8.26
N ILE A 547 -5.22 0.29 -9.33
CA ILE A 547 -4.20 1.27 -9.67
C ILE A 547 -4.50 2.51 -8.82
N GLN A 548 -3.56 2.87 -7.95
CA GLN A 548 -3.71 4.02 -7.09
C GLN A 548 -3.38 5.30 -7.85
N VAL A 549 -4.31 6.25 -7.88
CA VAL A 549 -4.06 7.58 -8.43
C VAL A 549 -3.43 8.49 -7.36
N CYS A 550 -2.23 8.98 -7.61
CA CYS A 550 -1.50 9.91 -6.74
C CYS A 550 -0.37 10.63 -7.49
N ALA A 551 -0.06 11.85 -7.07
CA ALA A 551 1.00 12.69 -7.63
C ALA A 551 2.41 12.22 -7.25
#